data_AF-A0A8T5I0W4-F1
#
_entry.id   AF-A0A8T5I0W4-F1
#
_cell.length_a   1.000
_cell.length_b   1.000
_cell.length_c   1.000
_cell.angle_alpha   90.00
_cell.angle_beta   90.00
_cell.angle_gamma   90.00
#
_symmetry.space_group_name_H-M   'P 1'
#
loop_
_entity.id
_entity.type
_entity.pdbx_description
1 polymer ?
#
loop_
_entity_poly.entity_id
_entity_poly.type
_entity_poly.pdbx_seq_one_letter_code
_entity_poly.pdbx_strand_id
1 'polypeptide(L)' 'MKNDEKRSHRLNYLLKCYLNNPQENDIYLRAKQMGVTDSTAKDYIRTVIIQAQKTYSK' A
#
# COMPACT_ATOMS: atom_id res chain seq x y z
N MET A 1 6.85 17.30 5.79
CA MET A 1 6.57 15.96 6.34
C MET A 1 7.86 15.19 6.44
N LYS A 2 8.10 14.53 7.57
CA LYS A 2 9.22 13.58 7.69
C LYS A 2 8.98 12.40 6.73
N ASN A 3 10.05 11.75 6.27
CA ASN A 3 9.94 10.65 5.29
C ASN A 3 9.02 9.52 5.78
N ASP A 4 9.00 9.25 7.09
CA ASP A 4 8.16 8.20 7.68
C ASP A 4 6.67 8.54 7.67
N GLU A 5 6.31 9.80 7.91
CA GLU A 5 4.92 10.27 7.82
C GLU A 5 4.41 10.08 6.39
N LYS A 6 5.20 10.51 5.40
CA LYS A 6 4.84 10.36 3.98
C LYS A 6 4.64 8.89 3.59
N ARG A 7 5.50 7.98 4.07
CA ARG A 7 5.36 6.54 3.85
C ARG A 7 4.08 6.00 4.50
N SER A 8 3.81 6.36 5.75
CA SER A 8 2.62 5.92 6.49
C SER A 8 1.32 6.36 5.79
N HIS A 9 1.23 7.62 5.35
CA HIS A 9 0.06 8.11 4.62
C HIS A 9 -0.17 7.37 3.30
N ARG A 10 0.91 7.07 2.55
CA ARG A 10 0.83 6.28 1.31
C ARG A 10 0.32 4.87 1.56
N LEU A 11 0.86 4.18 2.57
CA LEU A 11 0.43 2.83 2.93
C LEU A 11 -1.03 2.80 3.39
N ASN A 12 -1.46 3.74 4.22
CA ASN A 12 -2.86 3.83 4.67
C ASN A 12 -3.82 4.10 3.50
N TYR A 13 -3.43 4.94 2.54
CA TYR A 13 -4.20 5.14 1.32
C TYR A 13 -4.32 3.85 0.50
N LEU A 14 -3.20 3.17 0.27
CA LEU A 14 -3.18 1.92 -0.50
C LEU A 14 -3.97 0.81 0.19
N LEU A 15 -3.92 0.73 1.52
CA LEU A 15 -4.74 -0.21 2.31
C LEU A 15 -6.23 0.03 2.08
N LYS A 16 -6.70 1.29 2.14
CA LYS A 16 -8.10 1.62 1.83
C LYS A 16 -8.49 1.20 0.41
N CYS A 17 -7.61 1.43 -0.57
CA CYS A 17 -7.85 0.96 -1.94
C CYS A 17 -7.96 -0.57 -2.01
N TYR A 18 -7.06 -1.30 -1.35
CA TYR A 18 -7.03 -2.75 -1.37
C TYR A 18 -8.22 -3.39 -0.67
N LEU A 19 -8.68 -2.82 0.44
CA LEU A 19 -9.87 -3.30 1.14
C LEU A 19 -11.15 -3.12 0.31
N ASN A 20 -11.22 -2.11 -0.55
CA ASN A 20 -12.35 -1.89 -1.45
C ASN A 20 -12.28 -2.74 -2.72
N ASN A 21 -11.07 -2.94 -3.27
CA ASN A 21 -10.81 -3.78 -4.43
C ASN A 21 -9.46 -4.50 -4.25
N PRO A 22 -9.46 -5.79 -3.87
CA PRO A 22 -8.24 -6.52 -3.50
C PRO A 22 -7.45 -6.98 -4.74
N GLN A 23 -7.06 -6.03 -5.60
CA GLN A 23 -6.27 -6.24 -6.79
C GLN A 23 -4.84 -5.74 -6.57
N GLU A 24 -3.88 -6.65 -6.49
CA GLU A 24 -2.48 -6.31 -6.24
C GLU A 24 -1.88 -5.41 -7.33
N ASN A 25 -2.26 -5.65 -8.60
CA ASN A 25 -1.82 -4.82 -9.73
C ASN A 25 -2.32 -3.37 -9.60
N ASP A 26 -3.53 -3.14 -9.09
CA ASP A 26 -4.03 -1.79 -8.87
C ASP A 26 -3.22 -1.06 -7.79
N ILE A 27 -2.83 -1.79 -6.73
CA ILE A 27 -1.96 -1.25 -5.67
C ILE A 27 -0.57 -0.95 -6.21
N TYR A 28 -0.02 -1.83 -7.05
CA TYR A 28 1.26 -1.59 -7.73
C TYR A 28 1.21 -0.31 -8.57
N LEU A 29 0.21 -0.17 -9.45
CA LEU A 29 0.06 0.98 -10.32
C LEU A 29 -0.12 2.28 -9.52
N ARG A 30 -0.95 2.27 -8.47
CA ARG A 30 -1.13 3.43 -7.58
C ARG A 30 0.16 3.78 -6.83
N ALA A 31 0.92 2.79 -6.36
CA ALA A 31 2.22 3.04 -5.75
C ALA A 31 3.18 3.68 -6.75
N LYS A 32 3.25 3.17 -7.99
CA LYS A 32 4.07 3.75 -9.07
C LYS A 32 3.69 5.21 -9.37
N GLN A 33 2.41 5.55 -9.38
CA GLN A 33 1.92 6.92 -9.55
C GLN A 33 2.36 7.86 -8.41
N MET A 34 2.74 7.34 -7.25
CA MET A 34 3.33 8.13 -6.16
C MET A 34 4.82 8.43 -6.35
N GLY A 35 5.41 8.03 -7.48
CA GLY A 35 6.81 8.27 -7.83
C GLY A 35 7.80 7.42 -7.05
N VAL A 36 7.41 6.19 -6.66
CA VAL A 36 8.33 5.25 -5.99
C VAL A 36 8.97 4.26 -6.96
N THR A 37 10.11 3.70 -6.56
CA THR A 37 10.79 2.63 -7.31
C THR A 37 9.96 1.35 -7.35
N ASP A 38 10.25 0.45 -8.29
CA ASP A 38 9.55 -0.83 -8.38
C ASP A 38 9.73 -1.69 -7.11
N SER A 39 10.92 -1.67 -6.53
CA SER A 39 11.19 -2.33 -5.25
C SER A 39 10.30 -1.78 -4.14
N THR A 40 10.17 -0.45 -4.04
CA THR A 40 9.31 0.19 -3.05
C THR A 40 7.83 -0.12 -3.29
N ALA A 41 7.39 -0.15 -4.54
CA ALA A 41 6.02 -0.51 -4.90
C ALA A 41 5.71 -1.96 -4.48
N LYS A 42 6.61 -2.91 -4.77
CA LYS A 42 6.49 -4.30 -4.33
C LYS A 42 6.45 -4.43 -2.80
N ASP A 43 7.28 -3.67 -2.09
CA ASP A 43 7.26 -3.63 -0.62
C ASP A 43 5.95 -3.06 -0.07
N TYR A 44 5.39 -2.04 -0.72
CA TYR A 44 4.09 -1.47 -0.35
C TYR A 44 2.97 -2.50 -0.51
N ILE A 45 2.94 -3.26 -1.61
CA ILE A 45 1.96 -4.33 -1.83
C ILE A 45 2.04 -5.36 -0.69
N ARG A 46 3.22 -5.89 -0.38
CA ARG A 46 3.40 -6.85 0.73
C ARG A 46 2.89 -6.28 2.05
N THR A 47 3.24 -5.03 2.34
CA THR A 47 2.82 -4.35 3.57
C THR A 47 1.30 -4.23 3.65
N VAL A 48 0.65 -3.85 2.55
CA VAL A 48 -0.81 -3.69 2.45
C VAL A 48 -1.52 -5.02 2.62
N ILE A 49 -1.05 -6.11 1.99
CA ILE A 49 -1.64 -7.45 2.12
C ILE A 49 -1.59 -7.91 3.58
N ILE A 50 -0.43 -7.78 4.24
CA ILE A 50 -0.26 -8.15 5.65
C ILE A 50 -1.21 -7.34 6.55
N GLN A 51 -1.33 -6.03 6.29
CA GLN A 51 -2.25 -5.17 7.06
C GLN A 51 -3.71 -5.57 6.84
N ALA A 52 -4.11 -5.85 5.60
CA ALA A 52 -5.47 -6.27 5.27
C ALA A 52 -5.84 -7.60 5.94
N GLN A 53 -4.93 -8.59 5.93
CA GLN A 53 -5.12 -9.86 6.65
C GLN A 53 -5.37 -9.63 8.14
N LYS A 54 -4.57 -8.77 8.79
CA LYS A 54 -4.77 -8.41 10.20
C LYS A 54 -6.12 -7.73 10.46
N THR A 55 -6.65 -6.98 9.50
CA THR A 55 -7.98 -6.37 9.60
C THR A 55 -9.08 -7.42 9.52
N TYR A 56 -8.96 -8.45 8.68
CA TYR A 56 -9.95 -9.52 8.53
C TYR A 56 -9.88 -10.58 9.65
N SER A 57 -8.71 -10.76 10.28
CA SER A 57 -8.53 -11.67 11.42
C SER A 57 -8.99 -11.07 12.76
N LYS A 58 -9.66 -9.91 12.76
CA LYS A 58 -10.10 -9.17 13.93
C LYS A 58 -11.62 -9.18 14.05
#